data_AF-A0AAW0CQS8-F1
#
_entry.id   AF-A0AAW0CQS8-F1
#
_cell.length_a   1.000
_cell.length_b   1.000
_cell.length_c   1.000
_cell.angle_alpha   90.00
_cell.angle_beta   90.00
_cell.angle_gamma   90.00
#
_symmetry.space_group_name_H-M   'P 1'
#
loop_
_entity.id
_entity.type
_entity.pdbx_description
1 polymer ?
#
loop_
_entity_poly.entity_id
_entity_poly.type
_entity_poly.pdbx_seq_one_letter_code
_entity_poly.pdbx_strand_id
1 'polypeptide(L)'
;KGPNRASFIWGSSTHNTRIERLWVEVGSQFALRWRAFFYRLEAFHKLDRTNAKHLWLLYRLFLGMINHDCTQFQIQWNAHPISGAGHDRSPNVRIV
;
A
#
# COMPACT_ATOMS: atom_id res chain seq x y z
N LYS A 1 29.41 20.17 30.72
CA LYS A 1 27.98 19.77 30.65
C LYS A 1 27.20 20.90 29.98
N GLY A 2 26.59 20.65 28.83
CA GLY A 2 25.70 21.59 28.12
C GLY A 2 24.66 20.78 27.32
N PRO A 3 23.34 20.98 27.53
CA PRO A 3 22.27 20.28 26.83
C PRO A 3 21.96 20.98 25.48
N ASN A 4 21.35 20.28 24.52
CA ASN A 4 21.02 20.75 23.15
C ASN A 4 22.10 20.59 22.07
N ARG A 5 22.70 19.40 21.95
CA ARG A 5 22.93 18.89 20.59
C ARG A 5 21.72 18.05 20.24
N ALA A 6 20.97 18.51 19.23
CA ALA A 6 20.02 17.69 18.50
C ALA A 6 20.72 16.34 18.24
N SER A 7 20.33 15.32 18.99
CA SER A 7 20.80 13.98 18.77
C SER A 7 20.29 13.61 17.39
N PHE A 8 21.17 13.69 16.41
CA PHE A 8 20.98 13.09 15.10
C PHE A 8 20.65 11.62 15.35
N ILE A 9 19.36 11.28 15.30
CA ILE A 9 18.89 9.90 15.48
C ILE A 9 19.22 9.19 14.17
N TRP A 10 20.46 8.69 14.08
CA TRP A 10 20.82 7.70 13.09
C TRP A 10 20.70 6.32 13.72
N GLY A 11 19.71 5.58 13.24
CA GLY A 11 19.51 4.17 13.49
C GLY A 11 18.58 3.67 12.39
N SER A 12 18.87 2.50 11.80
CA SER A 12 17.93 1.87 10.88
C SER A 12 16.61 1.72 11.61
N SER A 13 15.52 2.27 11.05
CA SER A 13 14.20 2.24 11.67
C SER A 13 13.67 0.81 11.63
N THR A 14 14.19 -0.06 12.50
CA THR A 14 13.79 -1.47 12.61
C THR A 14 12.32 -1.58 13.05
N HIS A 15 11.78 -0.51 13.63
CA HIS A 15 10.36 -0.36 13.96
C HIS A 15 9.48 -0.04 12.74
N ASN A 16 10.02 0.59 11.69
CA ASN A 16 9.29 0.91 10.47
C ASN A 16 9.33 -0.22 9.43
N THR A 17 10.11 -1.27 9.66
CA THR A 17 10.23 -2.41 8.74
C THR A 17 8.89 -3.03 8.35
N ARG A 18 7.91 -3.05 9.27
CA ARG A 18 6.56 -3.56 8.96
C ARG A 18 5.78 -2.65 8.02
N ILE A 19 5.87 -1.34 8.22
CA ILE A 19 5.23 -0.35 7.35
C ILE A 19 5.92 -0.36 5.97
N GLU A 20 7.25 -0.45 5.93
CA GLU A 20 8.00 -0.59 4.68
C GLU A 20 7.65 -1.86 3.92
N ARG A 21 7.58 -3.02 4.58
CA ARG A 21 7.11 -4.27 3.95
C ARG A 21 5.69 -4.15 3.44
N LEU A 22 4.79 -3.54 4.23
CA LEU A 22 3.42 -3.26 3.78
C LEU A 22 3.42 -2.41 2.52
N TRP A 23 4.20 -1.33 2.45
CA TRP A 23 4.29 -0.47 1.27
C TRP A 23 4.81 -1.22 0.04
N VAL A 24 5.82 -2.09 0.22
CA VAL A 24 6.33 -2.93 -0.86
C VAL A 24 5.23 -3.85 -1.39
N GLU A 25 4.46 -4.47 -0.51
CA GLU A 25 3.41 -5.43 -0.86
C GLU A 25 2.16 -4.75 -1.46
N VAL A 26 1.78 -3.58 -0.96
CA VAL A 26 0.77 -2.72 -1.60
C VAL A 26 1.22 -2.33 -3.01
N GLY A 27 2.49 -1.97 -3.18
CA GLY A 27 3.07 -1.61 -4.46
C GLY A 27 3.08 -2.77 -5.46
N SER A 28 3.56 -3.94 -5.03
CA SER A 28 3.75 -5.11 -5.88
C SER A 28 2.44 -5.83 -6.20
N GLN A 29 1.57 -6.03 -5.21
CA GLN A 29 0.39 -6.89 -5.35
C GLN A 29 -0.85 -6.11 -5.75
N PHE A 30 -1.05 -4.91 -5.23
CA PHE A 30 -2.28 -4.13 -5.45
C PHE A 30 -2.09 -3.05 -6.51
N ALA A 31 -1.18 -2.11 -6.29
CA ALA A 31 -1.02 -0.94 -7.14
C ALA A 31 -0.53 -1.30 -8.55
N LEU A 32 0.31 -2.32 -8.69
CA LEU A 32 0.83 -2.76 -9.98
C LEU A 32 -0.28 -3.19 -10.95
N ARG A 33 -1.32 -3.88 -10.46
CA ARG A 33 -2.44 -4.36 -11.29
C ARG A 33 -3.25 -3.20 -11.86
N TRP A 34 -3.65 -2.27 -10.99
CA TRP A 34 -4.38 -1.07 -11.38
C TRP A 34 -3.56 -0.19 -12.32
N ARG A 35 -2.26 -0.05 -12.06
CA ARG A 35 -1.35 0.67 -12.95
C ARG A 35 -1.30 0.03 -14.35
N ALA A 36 -1.13 -1.29 -14.43
CA ALA A 36 -1.11 -2.01 -15.70
C ALA A 36 -2.45 -1.87 -16.46
N PHE A 37 -3.58 -1.90 -15.75
CA PHE A 37 -4.90 -1.69 -16.32
C PHE A 37 -5.06 -0.30 -16.95
N PHE A 38 -4.69 0.77 -16.23
CA PHE A 38 -4.78 2.13 -16.77
C PHE A 38 -3.83 2.37 -17.96
N TYR A 39 -2.63 1.77 -17.95
CA TYR A 39 -1.75 1.83 -19.12
C TYR A 39 -2.33 1.14 -20.35
N ARG A 40 -3.08 0.03 -20.18
CA ARG A 40 -3.80 -0.59 -21.30
C ARG A 40 -4.93 0.31 -21.82
N LEU A 41 -5.63 1.01 -20.93
CA LEU A 41 -6.63 1.99 -21.35
C LEU A 41 -6.01 3.16 -22.15
N GLU A 42 -4.83 3.61 -21.76
CA GLU A 42 -4.08 4.63 -22.51
C GLU A 42 -3.68 4.11 -23.90
N ALA A 43 -3.12 2.89 -23.98
CA ALA A 43 -2.63 2.31 -25.22
C ALA A 43 -3.75 1.93 -26.22
N PHE A 44 -4.85 1.33 -25.76
CA PHE A 44 -5.87 0.74 -26.64
C PHE A 44 -7.16 1.55 -26.74
N HIS A 45 -7.46 2.36 -25.72
CA HIS A 45 -8.77 3.02 -25.59
C HIS A 45 -8.68 4.56 -25.58
N LYS A 46 -7.52 5.11 -25.98
CA LYS A 46 -7.27 6.56 -26.09
C LYS A 46 -7.55 7.32 -24.79
N LEU A 47 -7.32 6.67 -23.65
CA LEU A 47 -7.39 7.34 -22.36
C LEU A 47 -6.29 8.40 -22.26
N ASP A 48 -6.69 9.67 -22.35
CA ASP A 48 -5.81 10.81 -22.06
C ASP A 48 -5.78 11.13 -20.55
N ARG A 49 -4.61 10.96 -19.93
CA ARG A 49 -4.34 11.28 -18.51
C ARG A 49 -4.28 12.78 -18.20
N THR A 50 -4.11 13.64 -19.20
CA THR A 50 -4.11 15.10 -19.04
C THR A 50 -5.52 15.69 -19.09
N ASN A 51 -6.47 14.93 -19.60
CA ASN A 51 -7.87 15.34 -19.72
C ASN A 51 -8.63 15.10 -18.41
N ALA A 52 -9.02 16.20 -17.74
CA ALA A 52 -9.79 16.15 -16.50
C ALA A 52 -11.11 15.35 -16.59
N LYS A 53 -11.77 15.33 -17.77
CA LYS A 53 -13.01 14.56 -17.97
C LYS A 53 -12.74 13.05 -17.94
N HIS A 54 -11.63 12.61 -18.53
CA HIS A 54 -11.23 11.22 -18.50
C HIS A 54 -10.86 10.78 -17.09
N LEU A 55 -10.11 11.61 -16.35
CA LEU A 55 -9.81 11.35 -14.94
C LEU A 55 -11.08 11.27 -14.08
N TRP A 56 -12.04 12.18 -14.28
CA TRP A 56 -13.34 12.13 -13.60
C TRP A 56 -14.10 10.83 -13.90
N LEU A 57 -14.11 10.41 -15.17
CA LEU A 57 -14.77 9.17 -15.58
C LEU A 57 -14.11 7.95 -14.94
N LEU A 58 -12.79 7.87 -14.95
CA LEU A 58 -12.05 6.78 -14.29
C LEU A 58 -12.35 6.74 -12.80
N TYR A 59 -12.34 7.90 -12.13
CA TYR A 59 -12.69 7.99 -10.72
C TYR A 59 -14.11 7.48 -10.47
N ARG A 60 -15.08 7.93 -11.27
CA ARG A 60 -16.49 7.53 -11.12
C ARG A 60 -16.71 6.03 -11.32
N LEU A 61 -16.00 5.42 -12.28
CA LEU A 61 -16.18 4.00 -12.62
C LEU A 61 -15.38 3.07 -11.72
N PHE A 62 -14.11 3.39 -11.48
CA PHE A 62 -13.15 2.46 -10.89
C PHE A 62 -12.86 2.70 -9.42
N LEU A 63 -13.18 3.87 -8.84
CA LEU A 63 -12.91 4.11 -7.43
C LEU A 63 -13.58 3.10 -6.51
N GLY A 64 -14.84 2.74 -6.79
CA GLY A 64 -15.56 1.73 -6.01
C GLY A 64 -14.84 0.37 -6.04
N MET A 65 -14.36 -0.04 -7.22
CA MET A 65 -13.61 -1.28 -7.40
C MET A 65 -12.23 -1.22 -6.71
N ILE A 66 -11.50 -0.10 -6.84
CA ILE A 66 -10.22 0.12 -6.17
C ILE A 66 -10.38 0.03 -4.64
N ASN A 67 -11.43 0.65 -4.08
CA ASN A 67 -11.70 0.59 -2.65
C ASN A 67 -12.09 -0.81 -2.18
N HIS A 68 -12.85 -1.54 -2.98
CA HIS A 68 -13.17 -2.94 -2.69
C HIS A 68 -11.90 -3.80 -2.67
N ASP A 69 -11.07 -3.72 -3.71
CA ASP A 69 -9.80 -4.45 -3.78
C ASP A 69 -8.86 -4.06 -2.63
N CYS A 70 -8.84 -2.78 -2.23
CA CYS A 70 -8.07 -2.30 -1.09
C CYS A 70 -8.54 -2.95 0.22
N THR A 71 -9.86 -3.06 0.40
CA THR A 71 -10.46 -3.73 1.56
C THR A 71 -10.12 -5.22 1.56
N GLN A 72 -10.18 -5.89 0.40
CA GLN A 72 -9.78 -7.30 0.27
C GLN A 72 -8.30 -7.50 0.57
N PHE A 73 -7.43 -6.63 0.06
CA PHE A 73 -6.01 -6.64 0.38
C PHE A 73 -5.78 -6.48 1.88
N GLN A 74 -6.48 -5.55 2.55
CA GLN A 74 -6.38 -5.37 3.98
C GLN A 74 -6.78 -6.63 4.77
N ILE A 75 -7.88 -7.29 4.39
CA ILE A 75 -8.33 -8.54 5.01
C ILE A 75 -7.27 -9.63 4.85
N GLN A 76 -6.75 -9.81 3.63
CA GLN A 76 -5.72 -10.80 3.32
C GLN A 76 -4.42 -10.53 4.09
N TRP A 77 -3.98 -9.27 4.10
CA TRP A 77 -2.79 -8.83 4.82
C TRP A 77 -2.93 -9.04 6.33
N ASN A 78 -4.09 -8.74 6.91
CA ASN A 78 -4.35 -8.94 8.34
C ASN A 78 -4.47 -10.42 8.73
N ALA A 79 -4.84 -11.29 7.78
CA ALA A 79 -4.89 -12.74 7.97
C ALA A 79 -3.51 -13.40 7.78
N HIS A 80 -2.58 -12.75 7.09
CA HIS A 80 -1.26 -13.30 6.81
C HIS A 80 -0.43 -13.40 8.11
N PRO A 81 0.17 -14.58 8.41
CA PRO A 81 1.09 -14.72 9.53
C PRO A 81 2.38 -13.96 9.21
N ILE A 82 2.74 -13.00 10.07
CA ILE A 82 4.00 -12.27 9.94
C ILE A 82 5.07 -13.12 10.61
N SER A 83 5.91 -13.78 9.81
CA SER A 83 7.05 -14.52 10.34
C SER A 83 8.08 -13.58 10.94
N GLY A 84 8.14 -13.59 12.27
CA GLY A 84 9.20 -13.02 13.08
C GLY A 84 9.83 -14.12 13.93
N ALA A 85 11.09 -13.95 14.33
CA ALA A 85 11.85 -14.93 15.10
C ALA A 85 11.14 -15.27 16.43
N GLY A 86 10.31 -16.32 16.41
CA GLY A 86 9.72 -16.93 17.60
C GLY A 86 8.20 -17.07 17.64
N HIS A 87 7.41 -16.28 16.89
CA HIS A 87 5.95 -16.41 16.91
C HIS A 87 5.31 -15.90 15.62
N ASP A 88 4.85 -16.80 14.75
CA ASP A 88 4.04 -16.50 13.58
C ASP A 88 2.65 -16.02 14.01
N ARG A 89 2.52 -14.74 14.36
CA ARG A 89 1.22 -14.13 14.72
C ARG A 89 0.72 -13.30 13.55
N SER A 90 -0.51 -13.59 13.11
CA SER A 90 -1.23 -12.69 12.22
C SER A 90 -1.71 -11.47 13.02
N PRO A 91 -1.83 -10.28 12.39
CA PRO A 91 -2.39 -9.09 13.02
C PRO A 91 -3.77 -9.27 13.68
N ASN A 92 -4.50 -10.32 13.31
CA ASN A 92 -5.85 -10.60 13.81
C ASN A 92 -5.88 -11.36 15.16
N VAL A 93 -4.73 -11.64 15.77
CA VAL A 93 -4.69 -12.24 17.12
C VAL A 93 -5.16 -11.19 18.14
N ARG A 94 -6.45 -11.23 18.48
CA ARG A 94 -7.00 -10.57 19.66
C ARG A 94 -6.24 -11.07 20.90
N ILE A 95 -5.48 -10.18 21.51
CA ILE A 95 -5.04 -10.35 22.90
C ILE A 95 -6.32 -10.20 23.74
N VAL A 96 -6.83 -11.32 24.23
CA VAL A 96 -7.74 -11.36 25.38
C VAL A 96 -6.87 -11.31 26.64
#